data_AF-A0A088MXS5-F1
#
_entry.id   AF-A0A088MXS5-F1
#
_cell.length_a   1.000
_cell.length_b   1.000
_cell.length_c   1.000
_cell.angle_alpha   90.00
_cell.angle_beta   90.00
_cell.angle_gamma   90.00
#
_symmetry.space_group_name_H-M   'P 1'
#
loop_
_entity.id
_entity.type
_entity.pdbx_description
1 polymer ?
#
loop_
_entity_poly.entity_id
_entity_poly.type
_entity_poly.pdbx_seq_one_letter_code
_entity_poly.pdbx_strand_id
1 'polypeptide(L)'
;HWLMAWVGLELNTLSIIPIITKHHHPRSTEATTKYFLTQAAASAMLLFASIMNAWHTGTWDISQLTNQPACVMFTMAIAMKLGLAPLHFWLPEVLQGTSLNTALIITTWQKLAPMSLMFLTHSSLNPTIMMMLGLLSAMVGGWGGLNQTQTRKIMAFS
;
A
#
# COMPACT_ATOMS: atom_id res chain seq x y z
N HIS A 1 12.74 0.18 -15.22
CA HIS A 1 11.74 -0.65 -15.91
C HIS A 1 10.57 -0.97 -14.98
N TRP A 2 9.33 -0.67 -15.40
CA TRP A 2 8.11 -0.89 -14.60
C TRP A 2 7.92 -2.33 -14.12
N LEU A 3 8.15 -3.30 -15.01
CA LEU A 3 7.99 -4.72 -14.67
C LEU A 3 8.89 -5.15 -13.49
N MET A 4 10.12 -4.63 -13.42
CA MET A 4 11.03 -4.96 -12.31
C MET A 4 10.56 -4.36 -10.98
N ALA A 5 10.03 -3.14 -11.01
CA ALA A 5 9.42 -2.52 -9.83
C ALA A 5 8.22 -3.33 -9.33
N TRP A 6 7.36 -3.80 -10.25
CA TRP A 6 6.23 -4.64 -9.90
C TRP A 6 6.66 -5.98 -9.30
N VAL A 7 7.63 -6.69 -9.91
CA VAL A 7 8.15 -7.95 -9.37
C VAL A 7 8.71 -7.74 -7.96
N GLY A 8 9.46 -6.65 -7.72
CA GLY A 8 9.98 -6.32 -6.39
C GLY A 8 8.87 -6.15 -5.35
N LEU A 9 7.77 -5.48 -5.72
CA LEU A 9 6.61 -5.32 -4.84
C LEU A 9 5.87 -6.64 -4.59
N GLU A 10 5.75 -7.51 -5.58
CA GLU A 10 5.13 -8.84 -5.40
C GLU A 10 5.98 -9.78 -4.55
N LEU A 11 7.30 -9.76 -4.70
CA LEU A 11 8.17 -10.52 -3.81
C LEU A 11 8.04 -10.04 -2.36
N ASN A 12 7.84 -8.73 -2.16
CA ASN A 12 7.62 -8.16 -0.83
C ASN A 12 6.28 -8.61 -0.22
N THR A 13 5.20 -8.70 -1.01
CA THR A 13 3.89 -9.18 -0.55
C THR A 13 3.92 -10.68 -0.26
N LEU A 14 4.52 -11.49 -1.13
CA LEU A 14 4.59 -12.93 -0.97
C LEU A 14 5.48 -13.35 0.22
N SER A 15 6.59 -12.65 0.45
CA SER A 15 7.51 -12.97 1.55
C SER A 15 6.93 -12.69 2.94
N ILE A 16 6.00 -11.73 3.08
CA ILE A 16 5.41 -11.41 4.38
C ILE A 16 4.21 -12.30 4.76
N ILE A 17 3.56 -12.95 3.79
CA ILE A 17 2.41 -13.83 4.04
C ILE A 17 2.72 -14.94 5.06
N PRO A 18 3.81 -15.74 4.93
CA PRO A 18 4.17 -16.75 5.91
C PRO A 18 4.52 -16.18 7.29
N ILE A 19 5.02 -14.94 7.31
CA ILE A 19 5.40 -14.26 8.56
C ILE A 19 4.14 -13.90 9.35
N ILE A 20 3.06 -13.47 8.68
CA ILE A 20 1.76 -13.14 9.29
C ILE A 20 1.10 -14.41 9.86
N THR A 21 1.13 -15.54 9.12
CA THR A 21 0.48 -16.82 9.50
C THR A 21 1.25 -17.67 10.51
N LYS A 22 2.42 -17.22 10.97
CA LYS A 22 3.34 -18.00 11.81
C LYS A 22 2.67 -18.64 13.03
N HIS A 23 1.78 -17.90 13.69
CA HIS A 23 0.94 -18.45 14.75
C HIS A 23 -0.38 -18.86 14.09
N HIS A 24 -0.60 -20.17 13.89
CA HIS A 24 -1.76 -20.77 13.24
C HIS A 24 -3.09 -20.55 14.01
N HIS A 25 -3.41 -19.30 14.32
CA HIS A 25 -4.66 -18.85 14.92
C HIS A 25 -5.62 -18.35 13.85
N PRO A 26 -6.94 -18.56 14.00
CA PRO A 26 -7.93 -18.13 13.03
C PRO A 26 -7.90 -16.61 12.75
N ARG A 27 -7.52 -15.81 13.75
CA ARG A 27 -7.38 -14.36 13.60
C ARG A 27 -6.17 -13.96 12.74
N SER A 28 -5.08 -14.71 12.84
CA SER A 28 -3.89 -14.49 12.01
C SER A 28 -4.15 -14.91 10.57
N THR A 29 -4.90 -15.99 10.36
CA THR A 29 -5.32 -16.40 9.01
C THR A 29 -6.26 -15.36 8.37
N GLU A 30 -7.21 -14.79 9.13
CA GLU A 30 -8.08 -13.71 8.64
C GLU A 30 -7.28 -12.43 8.30
N ALA A 31 -6.33 -12.05 9.15
CA ALA A 31 -5.43 -10.94 8.85
C ALA A 31 -4.62 -11.18 7.57
N THR A 32 -4.15 -12.42 7.38
CA THR A 32 -3.40 -12.80 6.17
C THR A 32 -4.24 -12.70 4.92
N THR A 33 -5.49 -13.18 4.94
CA THR A 33 -6.37 -13.11 3.77
C THR A 33 -6.72 -11.67 3.41
N LYS A 34 -7.00 -10.82 4.41
CA LYS A 34 -7.25 -9.39 4.21
C LYS A 34 -6.04 -8.67 3.62
N TYR A 35 -4.84 -8.95 4.14
CA TYR A 35 -3.59 -8.41 3.59
C TYR A 35 -3.37 -8.87 2.15
N PHE A 36 -3.49 -10.17 1.89
CA PHE A 36 -3.28 -10.73 0.55
C PHE A 36 -4.22 -10.12 -0.48
N LEU A 37 -5.53 -10.09 -0.20
CA LEU A 37 -6.52 -9.57 -1.15
C LEU A 37 -6.30 -8.10 -1.49
N THR A 38 -6.01 -7.27 -0.49
CA THR A 38 -5.78 -5.84 -0.71
C THR A 38 -4.47 -5.59 -1.45
N GLN A 39 -3.41 -6.30 -1.11
CA GLN A 39 -2.11 -6.12 -1.74
C GLN A 39 -2.04 -6.68 -3.17
N ALA A 40 -2.76 -7.78 -3.44
CA ALA A 40 -2.91 -8.36 -4.77
C ALA A 40 -3.78 -7.46 -5.68
N ALA A 41 -4.85 -6.88 -5.15
CA ALA A 41 -5.64 -5.89 -5.88
C ALA A 41 -4.80 -4.64 -6.22
N ALA A 42 -4.00 -4.16 -5.26
CA ALA A 42 -3.12 -3.03 -5.47
C ALA A 42 -2.00 -3.32 -6.49
N SER A 43 -1.43 -4.53 -6.48
CA SER A 43 -0.39 -4.91 -7.45
C SER A 43 -0.95 -5.12 -8.86
N ALA A 44 -2.16 -5.69 -9.00
CA ALA A 44 -2.86 -5.77 -10.27
C ALA A 44 -3.18 -4.38 -10.85
N MET A 45 -3.63 -3.45 -9.99
CA MET A 45 -3.88 -2.06 -10.39
C MET A 45 -2.59 -1.36 -10.83
N LEU A 46 -1.46 -1.62 -10.17
CA LEU A 46 -0.15 -1.09 -10.55
C LEU A 46 0.29 -1.60 -11.92
N LEU A 47 0.14 -2.91 -12.19
CA LEU A 47 0.41 -3.47 -13.52
C LEU A 47 -0.46 -2.82 -14.58
N PHE A 48 -1.76 -2.71 -14.32
CA PHE A 48 -2.68 -2.10 -15.26
C PHE A 48 -2.31 -0.64 -15.56
N ALA A 49 -1.94 0.14 -14.54
CA ALA A 49 -1.44 1.50 -14.73
C ALA A 49 -0.17 1.52 -15.61
N SER A 50 0.78 0.61 -15.38
CA SER A 50 2.00 0.52 -16.18
C SER A 50 1.75 0.11 -17.63
N ILE A 51 0.84 -0.84 -17.88
CA ILE A 51 0.46 -1.29 -19.21
C ILE A 51 -0.25 -0.17 -19.97
N MET A 52 -1.18 0.54 -19.32
CA MET A 52 -1.83 1.71 -19.91
C MET A 52 -0.81 2.78 -20.27
N ASN A 53 0.15 3.08 -19.39
CA ASN A 53 1.19 4.06 -19.70
C ASN A 53 2.08 3.61 -20.86
N ALA A 54 2.53 2.36 -20.87
CA ALA A 54 3.37 1.79 -21.93
C ALA A 54 2.63 1.71 -23.27
N TRP A 55 1.32 1.47 -23.26
CA TRP A 55 0.50 1.47 -24.47
C TRP A 55 0.42 2.85 -25.12
N HIS A 56 0.39 3.91 -24.32
CA HIS A 56 0.36 5.29 -24.82
C HIS A 56 1.73 5.85 -25.20
N THR A 57 2.79 5.52 -24.46
CA THR A 57 4.14 6.11 -24.63
C THR A 57 5.10 5.23 -25.41
N GLY A 58 4.84 3.93 -25.49
CA GLY A 58 5.74 2.94 -26.08
C GLY A 58 6.96 2.60 -25.20
N THR A 59 7.10 3.19 -24.01
CA THR A 59 8.25 2.98 -23.12
C THR A 59 7.85 2.32 -21.80
N TRP A 60 8.80 1.59 -21.21
CA TRP A 60 8.63 0.90 -19.92
C TRP A 60 9.42 1.58 -18.79
N ASP A 61 9.79 2.85 -18.99
CA ASP A 61 10.58 3.61 -18.04
C ASP A 61 9.73 4.19 -16.91
N ILE A 62 10.28 4.12 -15.69
CA ILE A 62 9.57 4.50 -14.47
C ILE A 62 9.35 6.01 -14.41
N SER A 63 10.32 6.79 -14.89
CA SER A 63 10.26 8.26 -14.89
C SER A 63 9.25 8.84 -15.89
N GLN A 64 8.80 8.05 -16.87
CA GLN A 64 7.94 8.51 -17.96
C GLN A 64 6.47 8.13 -17.77
N LEU A 65 5.91 8.42 -16.60
CA LEU A 65 4.49 8.19 -16.35
C LEU A 65 3.70 9.44 -16.76
N THR A 66 3.25 9.51 -18.01
CA THR A 66 2.71 10.75 -18.62
C THR A 66 1.21 10.70 -18.88
N ASN A 67 0.63 9.50 -18.96
CA ASN A 67 -0.79 9.36 -19.20
C ASN A 67 -1.62 9.61 -17.93
N GLN A 68 -2.44 10.66 -17.92
CA GLN A 68 -3.22 11.09 -16.75
C GLN A 68 -4.05 9.99 -16.06
N PRO A 69 -4.87 9.17 -16.76
CA PRO A 69 -5.55 8.03 -16.14
C PRO A 69 -4.57 7.01 -15.53
N ALA A 70 -3.42 6.76 -16.15
CA ALA A 70 -2.40 5.88 -15.58
C ALA A 70 -1.79 6.50 -14.30
N CYS A 71 -1.56 7.82 -14.26
CA CYS A 71 -1.10 8.52 -13.05
C CYS A 71 -2.08 8.30 -11.90
N VAL A 72 -3.38 8.51 -12.15
CA VAL A 72 -4.42 8.36 -11.13
C VAL A 72 -4.49 6.90 -10.64
N MET A 73 -4.50 5.92 -11.55
CA MET A 73 -4.51 4.50 -11.16
C MET A 73 -3.26 4.12 -10.37
N PHE A 74 -2.10 4.64 -10.75
CA PHE A 74 -0.85 4.44 -10.01
C PHE A 74 -0.91 5.05 -8.61
N THR A 75 -1.41 6.29 -8.46
CA THR A 75 -1.59 6.91 -7.14
C THR A 75 -2.52 6.10 -6.25
N MET A 76 -3.62 5.56 -6.80
CA MET A 76 -4.56 4.71 -6.06
C MET A 76 -3.93 3.37 -5.68
N ALA A 77 -3.15 2.76 -6.56
CA ALA A 77 -2.42 1.52 -6.26
C ALA A 77 -1.42 1.71 -5.11
N ILE A 78 -0.63 2.80 -5.13
CA ILE A 78 0.29 3.11 -4.03
C ILE A 78 -0.49 3.44 -2.75
N ALA A 79 -1.58 4.19 -2.83
CA ALA A 79 -2.42 4.50 -1.68
C ALA A 79 -2.98 3.23 -1.02
N MET A 80 -3.40 2.23 -1.80
CA MET A 80 -3.81 0.92 -1.27
C MET A 80 -2.64 0.21 -0.57
N LYS A 81 -1.45 0.16 -1.20
CA LYS A 81 -0.27 -0.50 -0.63
C LYS A 81 0.20 0.12 0.69
N LEU A 82 0.16 1.45 0.78
CA LEU A 82 0.54 2.20 1.98
C LEU A 82 -0.56 2.26 3.04
N GLY A 83 -1.80 1.93 2.70
CA GLY A 83 -2.94 2.03 3.61
C GLY A 83 -3.38 3.47 3.86
N LEU A 84 -3.33 4.35 2.86
CA LEU A 84 -3.82 5.72 2.96
C LEU A 84 -5.36 5.76 2.92
N ALA A 85 -5.98 6.75 3.55
CA ALA A 85 -7.42 6.94 3.47
C ALA A 85 -7.84 7.28 2.02
N PRO A 86 -8.98 6.76 1.52
CA PRO A 86 -9.99 5.95 2.21
C PRO A 86 -9.67 4.44 2.29
N LEU A 87 -8.55 3.99 1.72
CA LEU A 87 -8.17 2.57 1.58
C LEU A 87 -7.42 1.99 2.79
N HIS A 88 -7.44 2.71 3.90
CA HIS A 88 -6.75 2.37 5.16
C HIS A 88 -7.37 1.21 5.97
N PHE A 89 -8.59 0.77 5.65
CA PHE A 89 -9.37 -0.16 6.50
C PHE A 89 -8.69 -1.50 6.78
N TRP A 90 -7.82 -1.97 5.90
CA TRP A 90 -7.11 -3.24 6.11
C TRP A 90 -6.06 -3.14 7.22
N LEU A 91 -5.46 -1.97 7.40
CA LEU A 91 -4.25 -1.82 8.22
C LEU A 91 -4.51 -2.05 9.72
N PRO A 92 -5.56 -1.49 10.36
CA PRO A 92 -5.86 -1.78 11.77
C PRO A 92 -6.23 -3.23 12.05
N GLU A 93 -6.91 -3.90 11.12
CA GLU A 93 -7.34 -5.30 11.29
C GLU A 93 -6.16 -6.26 11.16
N VAL A 94 -5.29 -6.04 10.17
CA VAL A 94 -4.09 -6.84 9.94
C VAL A 94 -3.10 -6.69 11.10
N LEU A 95 -2.87 -5.47 11.59
CA LEU A 95 -1.99 -5.26 12.74
C LEU A 95 -2.55 -5.88 14.03
N GLN A 96 -3.88 -5.86 14.23
CA GLN A 96 -4.46 -6.45 15.43
C GLN A 96 -4.35 -7.98 15.45
N GLY A 97 -4.46 -8.63 14.28
CA GLY A 97 -4.39 -10.08 14.12
C GLY A 97 -2.97 -10.67 14.05
N THR A 98 -1.94 -9.82 14.00
CA THR A 98 -0.53 -10.21 13.90
C THR A 98 0.21 -10.04 15.24
N SER A 99 1.40 -10.64 15.32
CA SER A 99 2.31 -10.43 16.46
C SER A 99 2.96 -9.03 16.39
N LEU A 100 3.47 -8.53 17.52
CA LEU A 100 4.10 -7.20 17.57
C LEU A 100 5.31 -7.06 16.63
N ASN A 101 6.15 -8.10 16.55
CA ASN A 101 7.33 -8.08 15.67
C ASN A 101 6.93 -7.99 14.19
N THR A 102 5.88 -8.72 13.81
CA THR A 102 5.35 -8.69 12.43
C THR A 102 4.65 -7.37 12.14
N ALA A 103 3.93 -6.80 13.10
CA ALA A 103 3.35 -5.46 13.00
C ALA A 103 4.43 -4.38 12.78
N LEU A 104 5.58 -4.48 13.45
CA LEU A 104 6.72 -3.60 13.24
C LEU A 104 7.24 -3.68 11.79
N ILE A 105 7.42 -4.90 11.25
CA ILE A 105 7.87 -5.10 9.87
C ILE A 105 6.86 -4.51 8.87
N ILE A 106 5.55 -4.71 9.09
CA ILE A 106 4.50 -4.16 8.23
C ILE A 106 4.50 -2.62 8.27
N THR A 107 4.66 -2.02 9.45
CA THR A 107 4.59 -0.56 9.58
C THR A 107 5.84 0.17 9.11
N THR A 108 7.00 -0.51 9.07
CA THR A 108 8.28 0.09 8.67
C THR A 108 8.74 -0.37 7.28
N TRP A 109 9.04 -1.66 7.13
CA TRP A 109 9.66 -2.22 5.94
C TRP A 109 8.74 -2.18 4.72
N GLN A 110 7.46 -2.52 4.88
CA GLN A 110 6.50 -2.54 3.77
C GLN A 110 6.22 -1.14 3.21
N LYS A 111 6.49 -0.06 3.96
CA LYS A 111 6.32 1.32 3.48
C LYS A 111 7.46 1.79 2.59
N LEU A 112 8.67 1.23 2.71
CA LEU A 112 9.85 1.74 2.01
C LEU A 112 9.76 1.63 0.48
N ALA A 113 9.35 0.47 -0.04
CA ALA A 113 9.30 0.24 -1.48
C ALA A 113 8.21 1.07 -2.21
N PRO A 114 6.96 1.18 -1.70
CA PRO A 114 5.99 2.08 -2.31
C PRO A 114 6.38 3.56 -2.21
N MET A 115 7.02 3.98 -1.11
CA MET A 115 7.50 5.36 -0.95
C MET A 115 8.60 5.72 -1.95
N SER A 116 9.54 4.80 -2.23
CA SER A 116 10.58 5.04 -3.24
C SER A 116 10.00 5.18 -4.65
N LEU A 117 8.98 4.40 -5.00
CA LEU A 117 8.29 4.54 -6.29
C LEU A 117 7.53 5.86 -6.39
N MET A 118 6.88 6.29 -5.31
CA MET A 118 6.21 7.59 -5.25
C MET A 118 7.22 8.75 -5.41
N PHE A 119 8.41 8.61 -4.82
CA PHE A 119 9.49 9.60 -4.98
C PHE A 119 10.01 9.67 -6.42
N LEU A 120 10.26 8.52 -7.06
CA LEU A 120 10.76 8.45 -8.45
C LEU A 120 9.77 9.02 -9.48
N THR A 121 8.48 9.00 -9.16
CA THR A 121 7.40 9.45 -10.06
C THR A 121 6.80 10.79 -9.65
N HIS A 122 7.37 11.48 -8.65
CA HIS A 122 6.78 12.68 -8.05
C HIS A 122 6.39 13.75 -9.07
N SER A 123 7.18 13.94 -10.13
CA SER A 123 6.95 14.95 -11.16
C SER A 123 5.66 14.75 -11.98
N SER A 124 5.13 13.53 -12.04
CA SER A 124 3.93 13.21 -12.82
C SER A 124 2.67 13.01 -11.99
N LEU A 125 2.78 13.00 -10.65
CA LEU A 125 1.64 12.84 -9.77
C LEU A 125 0.88 14.15 -9.64
N ASN A 126 -0.46 14.07 -9.63
CA ASN A 126 -1.28 15.25 -9.42
C ASN A 126 -1.19 15.72 -7.95
N PRO A 127 -0.69 16.95 -7.68
CA PRO A 127 -0.51 17.44 -6.32
C PRO A 127 -1.83 17.58 -5.56
N THR A 128 -2.95 17.86 -6.25
CA THR A 128 -4.25 18.01 -5.59
C THR A 128 -4.74 16.69 -5.00
N ILE A 129 -4.59 15.59 -5.75
CA ILE A 129 -4.95 14.24 -5.30
C ILE A 129 -4.06 13.83 -4.11
N MET A 130 -2.75 14.09 -4.20
CA MET A 130 -1.83 13.75 -3.12
C MET A 130 -2.12 14.51 -1.83
N MET A 131 -2.40 15.82 -1.93
CA MET A 131 -2.76 16.63 -0.78
C MET A 131 -4.10 16.17 -0.17
N MET A 132 -5.10 15.86 -1.01
CA MET A 132 -6.38 15.32 -0.54
C MET A 132 -6.22 14.00 0.20
N LEU A 133 -5.45 13.05 -0.34
CA LEU A 133 -5.17 11.77 0.32
C LEU A 133 -4.43 11.97 1.65
N GLY A 134 -3.47 12.90 1.71
CA GLY A 134 -2.73 13.23 2.93
C GLY A 134 -3.58 13.88 4.02
N LEU A 135 -4.46 14.82 3.65
CA LEU A 135 -5.38 15.45 4.60
C LEU A 135 -6.41 14.45 5.13
N LEU A 136 -6.98 13.63 4.24
CA LEU A 136 -7.92 12.59 4.63
C LEU A 136 -7.26 11.55 5.53
N SER A 137 -6.03 11.12 5.23
CA SER A 137 -5.32 10.14 6.07
C SER A 137 -5.01 10.70 7.45
N ALA A 138 -4.59 11.97 7.55
CA ALA A 138 -4.34 12.63 8.83
C ALA A 138 -5.62 12.76 9.67
N MET A 139 -6.74 13.18 9.06
CA MET A 139 -8.03 13.29 9.76
C MET A 139 -8.52 11.92 10.26
N VAL A 140 -8.47 10.91 9.40
CA VAL A 140 -8.93 9.56 9.71
C VAL A 140 -8.03 8.89 10.76
N GLY A 141 -6.71 9.05 10.68
CA GLY A 141 -5.76 8.57 11.69
C GLY A 141 -6.02 9.23 13.05
N GLY A 142 -6.13 10.57 13.07
CA GLY A 142 -6.40 11.33 14.28
C GLY A 142 -7.69 10.92 14.99
N TRP A 143 -8.83 10.88 14.29
CA TRP A 143 -10.10 10.49 14.90
C TRP A 143 -10.19 8.99 15.19
N GLY A 144 -9.67 8.14 14.28
CA GLY A 144 -9.74 6.68 14.41
C GLY A 144 -8.95 6.15 15.59
N GLY A 145 -7.82 6.79 15.91
CA GLY A 145 -6.93 6.41 17.02
C GLY A 145 -7.52 6.68 18.41
N LEU A 146 -8.30 7.75 18.59
CA LEU A 146 -8.86 8.14 19.89
C LEU A 146 -9.82 7.09 20.48
N ASN A 147 -10.47 6.30 19.62
CA ASN A 147 -11.45 5.28 20.04
C ASN A 147 -10.84 3.88 20.23
N GLN A 148 -9.50 3.76 20.34
CA GLN A 148 -8.83 2.47 20.46
C GLN A 148 -8.14 2.33 21.82
N THR A 149 -8.33 1.16 22.45
CA THR A 149 -7.59 0.77 23.67
C THR A 149 -6.44 -0.18 23.36
N GLN A 150 -6.47 -0.83 22.19
CA GLN A 150 -5.48 -1.81 21.77
C GLN A 150 -4.26 -1.11 21.18
N THR A 151 -3.08 -1.34 21.76
CA THR A 151 -1.82 -0.71 21.32
C THR A 151 -1.53 -0.91 19.83
N ARG A 152 -1.83 -2.09 19.29
CA ARG A 152 -1.63 -2.40 17.85
C ARG A 152 -2.55 -1.60 16.93
N LYS A 153 -3.79 -1.31 17.34
CA LYS A 153 -4.68 -0.44 16.59
C LYS A 153 -4.30 1.03 16.73
N ILE A 154 -3.81 1.45 17.90
CA ILE A 154 -3.31 2.82 18.08
C ILE A 154 -2.13 3.06 17.12
N MET A 155 -1.17 2.14 17.05
CA MET A 155 -0.05 2.20 16.08
C MET A 155 -0.49 2.11 14.62
N ALA A 156 -1.68 1.56 14.33
CA ALA A 156 -2.23 1.52 12.99
C ALA A 156 -2.68 2.91 12.51
N PHE A 157 -3.21 3.71 13.44
CA PHE A 157 -3.80 5.03 13.16
C PHE A 157 -2.82 6.19 13.39
N SER A 158 -1.65 5.95 14.01
CA SER A 158 -0.56 6.92 14.16
C SER A 158 0.19 7.16 12.85
#